data_AF-A0A1H6BW84-F1
#
_entry.id   AF-A0A1H6BW84-F1
#
_cell.length_a   1.000
_cell.length_b   1.000
_cell.length_c   1.000
_cell.angle_alpha   90.00
_cell.angle_beta   90.00
_cell.angle_gamma   90.00
#
_symmetry.space_group_name_H-M   'P 1'
#
loop_
_entity.id
_entity.type
_entity.pdbx_description
1 polymer ?
#
loop_
_entity_poly.entity_id
_entity_poly.type
_entity_poly.pdbx_seq_one_letter_code
_entity_poly.pdbx_strand_id
1 'polypeptide(L)'
;MPLENDLDIEEMDDISQVSDDAGASKEVEKPEASASSTEQDVSNTVADEGALSVVRDVVEKRTDPAAAASSATSEGAGSDPGGKDPKAKDDVEFSDVPFNKHPRFQEVLGKLKTAEVDATRYRNVQTFIDNNGIDAEEAAELLVIGGLIKTDPAEAWRRMKPTVEAVLRAAGEVLPDDLYQRVQQGELTQEAALEVSRSRATVASVNVRKSFEEQRAETARLRQQSDAETGVVQERLTTAQSWEDDRRAKDPNFDAKLPDIIKEVKQLQALGYKPVNAAGVQDQLNRAYRAVNARLQPRTAAAPGRPALAPVNGGQISGNTRPAAPASTMSIIQAELAKRAG
;
A
#
# COMPACT_ATOMS: atom_id res chain seq x y z
N MET A 1 -29.59 65.19 28.01
CA MET A 1 -29.08 66.29 27.16
C MET A 1 -28.94 65.76 25.74
N PRO A 2 -29.22 66.57 24.71
CA PRO A 2 -30.10 66.16 23.62
C PRO A 2 -29.46 66.28 22.20
N LEU A 3 -30.24 65.87 21.17
CA LEU A 3 -30.21 66.23 19.73
C LEU A 3 -29.05 65.67 18.87
N GLU A 4 -29.29 64.80 17.89
CA GLU A 4 -29.85 64.98 16.52
C GLU A 4 -28.80 65.39 15.46
N ASN A 5 -29.09 64.96 14.22
CA ASN A 5 -28.55 65.35 12.90
C ASN A 5 -27.25 64.68 12.44
N ASP A 6 -27.30 63.88 11.37
CA ASP A 6 -27.48 64.26 9.95
C ASP A 6 -26.29 65.08 9.41
N LEU A 7 -25.73 64.59 8.30
CA LEU A 7 -25.00 65.27 7.20
C LEU A 7 -24.23 64.15 6.46
N ASP A 8 -24.80 63.58 5.40
CA ASP A 8 -24.70 64.08 4.02
C ASP A 8 -23.29 64.56 3.65
N ILE A 9 -22.61 63.77 2.81
CA ILE A 9 -21.62 64.28 1.87
C ILE A 9 -22.09 63.84 0.49
N GLU A 10 -22.82 64.78 -0.11
CA GLU A 10 -23.19 64.84 -1.51
C GLU A 10 -21.94 64.84 -2.42
N GLU A 11 -22.06 64.09 -3.51
CA GLU A 11 -21.84 64.56 -4.89
C GLU A 11 -21.23 65.97 -5.04
N MET A 12 -19.97 66.04 -5.49
CA MET A 12 -19.50 67.14 -6.31
C MET A 12 -18.56 66.62 -7.39
N ASP A 13 -19.14 66.54 -8.58
CA ASP A 13 -18.50 66.68 -9.88
C ASP A 13 -17.66 67.98 -9.99
N ASP A 14 -16.72 67.91 -10.92
CA ASP A 14 -16.25 69.02 -11.77
C ASP A 14 -15.26 70.05 -11.20
N ILE A 15 -13.99 69.89 -11.60
CA ILE A 15 -13.16 71.00 -12.10
C ILE A 15 -12.35 70.54 -13.31
N SER A 16 -13.04 70.55 -14.45
CA SER A 16 -12.62 71.16 -15.73
C SER A 16 -11.24 71.85 -15.81
N GLN A 17 -10.44 71.33 -16.76
CA GLN A 17 -9.71 72.01 -17.86
C GLN A 17 -8.93 73.33 -17.63
N VAL A 18 -7.65 73.29 -18.02
CA VAL A 18 -6.97 74.18 -19.01
C VAL A 18 -5.70 73.46 -19.50
N SER A 19 -5.63 72.93 -20.74
CA SER A 19 -5.25 73.60 -22.02
C SER A 19 -3.78 74.07 -22.03
N ASP A 20 -2.85 73.35 -22.66
CA ASP A 20 -2.46 73.36 -24.10
C ASP A 20 -1.22 74.26 -24.34
N ASP A 21 -0.07 73.66 -24.70
CA ASP A 21 0.66 74.00 -25.93
C ASP A 21 1.86 73.04 -26.21
N ALA A 22 1.83 72.50 -27.43
CA ALA A 22 2.84 71.94 -28.34
C ALA A 22 4.23 71.42 -27.85
N GLY A 23 4.74 70.28 -28.36
CA GLY A 23 4.24 69.49 -29.47
C GLY A 23 5.14 68.33 -29.94
N ALA A 24 4.65 67.73 -31.02
CA ALA A 24 5.30 66.89 -32.04
C ALA A 24 5.45 65.36 -31.80
N SER A 25 4.39 64.66 -32.23
CA SER A 25 4.43 63.62 -33.28
C SER A 25 4.87 62.19 -32.94
N LYS A 26 3.91 61.25 -32.85
CA LYS A 26 3.71 60.25 -33.92
C LYS A 26 2.35 59.51 -33.82
N GLU A 27 1.60 59.66 -34.91
CA GLU A 27 0.41 58.94 -35.40
C GLU A 27 0.43 57.41 -35.14
N VAL A 28 -0.65 56.81 -34.59
CA VAL A 28 -1.85 56.22 -35.29
C VAL A 28 -1.54 54.81 -35.82
N GLU A 29 -2.34 53.76 -35.67
CA GLU A 29 -3.71 53.53 -35.21
C GLU A 29 -3.86 52.01 -34.93
N LYS A 30 -4.78 51.67 -34.03
CA LYS A 30 -5.52 50.40 -34.04
C LYS A 30 -6.92 50.74 -34.59
N PRO A 31 -7.62 49.87 -35.33
CA PRO A 31 -8.77 49.21 -34.71
C PRO A 31 -9.07 47.79 -35.27
N GLU A 32 -10.26 47.28 -34.99
CA GLU A 32 -10.62 45.90 -34.67
C GLU A 32 -11.14 44.99 -35.82
N ALA A 33 -11.31 43.71 -35.45
CA ALA A 33 -12.45 42.81 -35.75
C ALA A 33 -12.40 41.78 -36.92
N SER A 34 -12.36 40.50 -36.47
CA SER A 34 -13.13 39.32 -36.91
C SER A 34 -12.84 38.49 -38.17
N ALA A 35 -12.73 37.17 -37.88
CA ALA A 35 -13.08 35.96 -38.65
C ALA A 35 -12.13 35.42 -39.73
N SER A 36 -11.53 34.24 -39.49
CA SER A 36 -11.91 32.97 -40.15
C SER A 36 -10.85 31.87 -39.95
N SER A 37 -11.36 30.66 -39.70
CA SER A 37 -10.76 29.33 -39.58
C SER A 37 -9.38 29.05 -40.21
N THR A 38 -8.52 28.38 -39.44
CA THR A 38 -7.91 27.11 -39.88
C THR A 38 -7.62 26.28 -38.63
N GLU A 39 -8.40 25.22 -38.50
CA GLU A 39 -8.23 24.13 -37.56
C GLU A 39 -6.99 23.32 -37.96
N GLN A 40 -6.12 23.03 -37.00
CA GLN A 40 -5.18 21.93 -37.11
C GLN A 40 -5.24 21.09 -35.83
N ASP A 41 -6.12 20.09 -35.94
CA ASP A 41 -6.15 18.78 -35.32
C ASP A 41 -4.89 18.35 -34.55
N VAL A 42 -5.05 18.20 -33.24
CA VAL A 42 -4.32 17.20 -32.46
C VAL A 42 -5.31 16.51 -31.53
N SER A 43 -5.95 15.48 -32.07
CA SER A 43 -6.68 14.44 -31.34
C SER A 43 -5.94 13.97 -30.08
N ASN A 44 -6.50 14.23 -28.90
CA ASN A 44 -6.40 13.35 -27.74
C ASN A 44 -7.44 13.69 -26.66
N THR A 45 -8.67 13.18 -26.76
CA THR A 45 -9.63 13.15 -25.64
C THR A 45 -10.51 11.91 -25.70
N VAL A 46 -9.92 10.75 -25.39
CA VAL A 46 -10.67 9.61 -24.84
C VAL A 46 -10.05 9.29 -23.49
N ALA A 47 -10.54 9.94 -22.42
CA ALA A 47 -10.49 9.46 -21.04
C ALA A 47 -10.90 10.58 -20.07
N ASP A 48 -12.20 10.79 -19.85
CA ASP A 48 -12.64 11.51 -18.64
C ASP A 48 -14.02 11.11 -18.10
N GLU A 49 -14.57 9.96 -18.51
CA GLU A 49 -15.83 9.43 -17.95
C GLU A 49 -15.66 8.25 -16.96
N GLY A 50 -14.43 7.81 -16.67
CA GLY A 50 -14.18 6.55 -15.96
C GLY A 50 -13.82 6.63 -14.47
N ALA A 51 -13.62 7.81 -13.89
CA ALA A 51 -13.13 7.95 -12.52
C ALA A 51 -14.21 8.37 -11.51
N LEU A 52 -15.27 9.04 -11.96
CA LEU A 52 -16.28 9.66 -11.08
C LEU A 52 -17.65 9.00 -11.14
N SER A 53 -17.92 8.10 -12.09
CA SER A 53 -19.18 7.34 -12.18
C SER A 53 -19.25 6.18 -11.18
N VAL A 54 -18.11 5.62 -10.78
CA VAL A 54 -17.99 4.45 -9.89
C VAL A 54 -18.40 4.76 -8.45
N VAL A 55 -18.25 6.02 -8.00
CA VAL A 55 -18.66 6.45 -6.66
C VAL A 55 -20.18 6.47 -6.50
N ARG A 56 -20.93 6.60 -7.61
CA ARG A 56 -22.41 6.59 -7.61
C ARG A 56 -22.97 5.18 -7.42
N ASP A 57 -22.34 4.17 -8.02
CA ASP A 57 -22.77 2.76 -7.97
C ASP A 57 -22.60 2.09 -6.59
N VAL A 58 -21.63 2.55 -5.79
CA VAL A 58 -21.38 1.98 -4.44
C VAL A 58 -22.45 2.41 -3.43
N VAL A 59 -23.08 3.56 -3.64
CA VAL A 59 -24.13 4.08 -2.75
C VAL A 59 -25.46 3.36 -2.98
N GLU A 60 -25.74 2.92 -4.20
CA GLU A 60 -27.00 2.24 -4.55
C GLU A 60 -27.05 0.76 -4.14
N LYS A 61 -25.90 0.11 -3.90
CA LYS A 61 -25.83 -1.36 -3.70
C LYS A 61 -25.90 -1.87 -2.26
N ARG A 62 -26.23 -1.01 -1.28
CA ARG A 62 -26.41 -1.41 0.15
C ARG A 62 -27.88 -1.69 0.53
N THR A 63 -28.56 -2.56 -0.22
CA THR A 63 -29.83 -3.18 0.21
C THR A 63 -29.79 -4.71 0.03
N ASP A 64 -29.59 -5.36 1.18
CA ASP A 64 -29.80 -6.75 1.59
C ASP A 64 -29.06 -7.99 1.00
N PRO A 65 -28.76 -9.00 1.84
CA PRO A 65 -27.90 -10.16 1.55
C PRO A 65 -28.65 -11.52 1.58
N ALA A 66 -28.02 -12.63 1.14
CA ALA A 66 -28.04 -13.94 1.83
C ALA A 66 -27.53 -15.15 0.99
N ALA A 67 -26.67 -15.94 1.64
CA ALA A 67 -26.71 -17.40 1.82
C ALA A 67 -26.16 -18.44 0.79
N ALA A 68 -25.35 -19.33 1.38
CA ALA A 68 -25.23 -20.80 1.23
C ALA A 68 -24.48 -21.37 -0.02
N ALA A 69 -23.33 -22.06 0.12
CA ALA A 69 -23.08 -23.47 0.55
C ALA A 69 -23.53 -24.50 -0.53
N SER A 70 -22.93 -25.66 -0.84
CA SER A 70 -21.80 -26.49 -0.36
C SER A 70 -21.52 -27.61 -1.41
N SER A 71 -20.30 -28.20 -1.39
CA SER A 71 -19.90 -29.60 -1.68
C SER A 71 -20.19 -30.32 -3.02
N ALA A 72 -19.17 -31.01 -3.57
CA ALA A 72 -19.10 -32.49 -3.67
C ALA A 72 -17.83 -33.00 -4.39
N THR A 73 -17.54 -34.28 -4.14
CA THR A 73 -16.32 -35.08 -4.32
C THR A 73 -16.34 -35.97 -5.59
N SER A 74 -15.17 -36.34 -6.16
CA SER A 74 -14.79 -37.74 -6.52
C SER A 74 -13.40 -37.83 -7.20
N GLU A 75 -12.73 -38.97 -6.97
CA GLU A 75 -11.49 -39.50 -7.57
C GLU A 75 -11.53 -39.60 -9.11
N GLY A 76 -10.48 -39.79 -9.93
CA GLY A 76 -9.05 -40.10 -9.82
C GLY A 76 -8.59 -40.73 -11.16
N ALA A 77 -7.35 -40.48 -11.64
CA ALA A 77 -6.51 -41.38 -12.51
C ALA A 77 -5.37 -40.66 -13.28
N GLY A 78 -4.11 -40.94 -12.90
CA GLY A 78 -3.07 -41.55 -13.77
C GLY A 78 -2.32 -40.78 -14.88
N SER A 79 -0.98 -40.68 -14.67
CA SER A 79 0.18 -40.77 -15.60
C SER A 79 0.71 -39.57 -16.43
N ASP A 80 1.67 -38.83 -15.84
CA ASP A 80 3.12 -38.58 -16.18
C ASP A 80 3.69 -38.79 -17.61
N PRO A 81 4.92 -38.30 -17.99
CA PRO A 81 5.69 -37.06 -17.69
C PRO A 81 6.10 -36.27 -18.97
N GLY A 82 6.59 -35.04 -18.83
CA GLY A 82 7.36 -34.38 -19.90
C GLY A 82 7.81 -32.96 -19.55
N GLY A 83 9.02 -32.83 -19.00
CA GLY A 83 9.54 -31.58 -18.44
C GLY A 83 9.79 -30.44 -19.43
N LYS A 84 9.81 -29.22 -18.87
CA LYS A 84 10.54 -28.04 -19.34
C LYS A 84 10.66 -27.03 -18.18
N ASP A 85 11.84 -26.45 -18.08
CA ASP A 85 12.30 -25.50 -17.05
C ASP A 85 11.31 -24.36 -16.74
N PRO A 86 11.23 -23.85 -15.49
CA PRO A 86 10.35 -22.76 -15.16
C PRO A 86 10.99 -21.44 -15.62
N LYS A 87 10.66 -21.01 -16.83
CA LYS A 87 10.55 -19.57 -17.08
C LYS A 87 9.41 -19.06 -16.21
N ALA A 88 9.70 -18.07 -15.37
CA ALA A 88 8.69 -17.27 -14.70
C ALA A 88 7.68 -16.80 -15.76
N LYS A 89 6.50 -17.43 -15.78
CA LYS A 89 5.37 -16.97 -16.57
C LYS A 89 4.58 -16.03 -15.66
N ASP A 90 4.27 -14.85 -16.16
CA ASP A 90 3.25 -14.00 -15.56
C ASP A 90 1.91 -14.75 -15.63
N ASP A 91 1.60 -15.45 -14.54
CA ASP A 91 0.55 -16.48 -14.44
C ASP A 91 -0.85 -15.88 -14.25
N VAL A 92 -1.07 -14.66 -14.74
CA VAL A 92 -2.34 -13.92 -14.58
C VAL A 92 -3.44 -14.42 -15.52
N GLU A 93 -3.08 -15.17 -16.56
CA GLU A 93 -4.04 -15.65 -17.55
C GLU A 93 -4.49 -17.10 -17.34
N PHE A 94 -3.80 -17.85 -16.47
CA PHE A 94 -4.10 -19.25 -16.11
C PHE A 94 -4.45 -20.12 -17.33
N SER A 95 -3.83 -19.84 -18.48
CA SER A 95 -4.17 -20.45 -19.78
C SER A 95 -3.81 -21.94 -19.84
N ASP A 96 -2.89 -22.37 -18.97
CA ASP A 96 -2.39 -23.74 -18.81
C ASP A 96 -3.31 -24.62 -17.92
N VAL A 97 -4.29 -24.01 -17.24
CA VAL A 97 -5.08 -24.71 -16.21
C VAL A 97 -6.44 -25.16 -16.78
N PRO A 98 -6.82 -26.44 -16.65
CA PRO A 98 -7.99 -27.01 -17.34
C PRO A 98 -9.34 -26.41 -16.93
N PHE A 99 -9.42 -25.65 -15.84
CA PHE A 99 -10.64 -24.99 -15.36
C PHE A 99 -10.71 -23.49 -15.69
N ASN A 100 -9.78 -22.95 -16.49
CA ASN A 100 -9.76 -21.53 -16.86
C ASN A 100 -11.02 -21.02 -17.60
N LYS A 101 -11.79 -21.94 -18.20
CA LYS A 101 -13.08 -21.69 -18.84
C LYS A 101 -14.28 -21.89 -17.91
N HIS A 102 -14.06 -22.30 -16.66
CA HIS A 102 -15.15 -22.51 -15.71
C HIS A 102 -15.77 -21.16 -15.31
N PRO A 103 -17.12 -21.01 -15.33
CA PRO A 103 -17.77 -19.71 -15.12
C PRO A 103 -17.41 -19.06 -13.78
N ARG A 104 -17.39 -19.83 -12.68
CA ARG A 104 -16.97 -19.33 -11.36
C ARG A 104 -15.52 -18.83 -11.33
N PHE A 105 -14.64 -19.45 -12.13
CA PHE A 105 -13.24 -19.05 -12.18
C PHE A 105 -13.09 -17.71 -12.93
N GLN A 106 -13.80 -17.54 -14.03
CA GLN A 106 -13.84 -16.27 -14.77
C GLN A 106 -14.46 -15.13 -13.95
N GLU A 107 -15.51 -15.41 -13.17
CA GLU A 107 -16.08 -14.42 -12.25
C GLU A 107 -15.08 -13.98 -11.17
N VAL A 108 -14.35 -14.92 -10.57
CA VAL A 108 -13.32 -14.61 -9.57
C VAL A 108 -12.17 -13.83 -10.20
N LEU A 109 -11.73 -14.23 -11.39
CA LEU A 109 -10.69 -13.51 -12.12
C LEU A 109 -11.11 -12.09 -12.50
N GLY A 110 -12.37 -11.91 -12.92
CA GLY A 110 -12.95 -10.58 -13.16
C GLY A 110 -12.94 -9.72 -11.90
N LYS A 111 -13.43 -10.25 -10.77
CA LYS A 111 -13.40 -9.56 -9.47
C LYS A 111 -11.99 -9.23 -8.99
N LEU A 112 -11.03 -10.13 -9.25
CA LEU A 112 -9.63 -9.92 -8.90
C LEU A 112 -9.04 -8.77 -9.73
N LYS A 113 -9.27 -8.77 -11.05
CA LYS A 113 -8.82 -7.68 -11.93
C LYS A 113 -9.41 -6.34 -11.53
N THR A 114 -10.71 -6.27 -11.20
CA THR A 114 -11.31 -5.02 -10.72
C THR A 114 -10.72 -4.58 -9.39
N ALA A 115 -10.53 -5.52 -8.46
CA ALA A 115 -9.91 -5.23 -7.16
C ALA A 115 -8.44 -4.79 -7.30
N GLU A 116 -7.70 -5.33 -8.26
CA GLU A 116 -6.32 -4.94 -8.56
C GLU A 116 -6.24 -3.52 -9.11
N VAL A 117 -7.16 -3.14 -10.01
CA VAL A 117 -7.28 -1.76 -10.50
C VAL A 117 -7.60 -0.81 -9.34
N ASP A 118 -8.58 -1.15 -8.51
CA ASP A 118 -8.95 -0.34 -7.34
C ASP A 118 -7.77 -0.22 -6.36
N ALA A 119 -7.12 -1.34 -6.01
CA ALA A 119 -5.96 -1.35 -5.13
C ALA A 119 -4.81 -0.49 -5.68
N THR A 120 -4.60 -0.49 -6.99
CA THR A 120 -3.60 0.37 -7.64
C THR A 120 -3.94 1.85 -7.48
N ARG A 121 -5.22 2.22 -7.68
CA ARG A 121 -5.69 3.60 -7.47
C ARG A 121 -5.50 4.03 -6.02
N TYR A 122 -5.86 3.19 -5.05
CA TYR A 122 -5.66 3.47 -3.62
C TYR A 122 -4.17 3.61 -3.28
N ARG A 123 -3.30 2.72 -3.78
CA ARG A 123 -1.84 2.84 -3.57
C ARG A 123 -1.29 4.13 -4.14
N ASN A 124 -1.76 4.57 -5.31
CA ASN A 124 -1.32 5.83 -5.91
C ASN A 124 -1.71 7.03 -5.03
N VAL A 125 -2.94 7.07 -4.53
CA VAL A 125 -3.42 8.12 -3.62
C VAL A 125 -2.66 8.09 -2.29
N GLN A 126 -2.50 6.92 -1.69
CA GLN A 126 -1.76 6.76 -0.45
C GLN A 126 -0.29 7.18 -0.61
N THR A 127 0.34 6.78 -1.72
CA THR A 127 1.72 7.19 -2.04
C THR A 127 1.81 8.71 -2.20
N PHE A 128 0.82 9.35 -2.82
CA PHE A 128 0.78 10.80 -2.93
C PHE A 128 0.64 11.48 -1.57
N ILE A 129 -0.27 11.01 -0.71
CA ILE A 129 -0.49 11.53 0.64
C ILE A 129 0.80 11.38 1.47
N ASP A 130 1.40 10.20 1.49
CA ASP A 130 2.69 9.92 2.15
C ASP A 130 3.83 10.81 1.60
N ASN A 131 3.90 10.98 0.27
CA ASN A 131 4.92 11.79 -0.40
C ASN A 131 4.71 13.30 -0.27
N ASN A 132 3.56 13.75 0.21
CA ASN A 132 3.35 15.15 0.58
C ASN A 132 3.26 15.30 2.10
N GLY A 133 3.35 14.16 2.83
CA GLY A 133 3.22 14.05 4.27
C GLY A 133 2.02 14.80 4.81
N ILE A 134 0.93 14.68 4.06
CA ILE A 134 -0.41 15.05 4.47
C ILE A 134 -0.90 13.92 5.36
N ASP A 135 -1.52 14.23 6.49
CA ASP A 135 -2.12 13.19 7.31
C ASP A 135 -3.39 12.61 6.66
N ALA A 136 -3.80 11.40 7.06
CA ALA A 136 -5.03 10.79 6.55
C ALA A 136 -6.28 11.65 6.84
N GLU A 137 -6.34 12.28 8.02
CA GLU A 137 -7.45 13.14 8.41
C GLU A 137 -7.46 14.43 7.58
N GLU A 138 -6.27 15.03 7.37
CA GLU A 138 -6.10 16.23 6.54
C GLU A 138 -6.48 15.96 5.08
N ALA A 139 -6.05 14.82 4.53
CA ALA A 139 -6.40 14.42 3.17
C ALA A 139 -7.92 14.20 3.02
N ALA A 140 -8.56 13.58 4.02
CA ALA A 140 -10.01 13.41 4.03
C ALA A 140 -10.74 14.75 4.10
N GLU A 141 -10.30 15.67 4.96
CA GLU A 141 -10.88 17.01 5.07
C GLU A 141 -10.73 17.79 3.75
N LEU A 142 -9.55 17.76 3.12
CA LEU A 142 -9.33 18.40 1.82
C LEU A 142 -10.23 17.83 0.71
N LEU A 143 -10.46 16.52 0.71
CA LEU A 143 -11.40 15.89 -0.23
C LEU A 143 -12.85 16.29 0.05
N VAL A 144 -13.25 16.37 1.32
CA VAL A 144 -14.59 16.86 1.71
C VAL A 144 -14.77 18.31 1.28
N ILE A 145 -13.80 19.18 1.55
CA ILE A 145 -13.79 20.58 1.09
C ILE A 145 -13.86 20.63 -0.44
N GLY A 146 -13.07 19.82 -1.16
CA GLY A 146 -13.12 19.74 -2.62
C GLY A 146 -14.49 19.34 -3.18
N GLY A 147 -15.19 18.44 -2.48
CA GLY A 147 -16.58 18.11 -2.76
C GLY A 147 -17.53 19.29 -2.53
N LEU A 148 -17.40 19.95 -1.37
CA LEU A 148 -18.19 21.12 -1.01
C LEU A 148 -17.98 22.28 -1.97
N ILE A 149 -16.77 22.50 -2.51
CA ILE A 149 -16.54 23.57 -3.52
C ILE A 149 -17.49 23.43 -4.72
N LYS A 150 -17.89 22.20 -5.08
CA LYS A 150 -18.80 21.95 -6.20
C LYS A 150 -20.28 21.97 -5.80
N THR A 151 -20.60 21.57 -4.57
CA THR A 151 -21.99 21.40 -4.11
C THR A 151 -22.50 22.55 -3.24
N ASP A 152 -21.65 23.11 -2.37
CA ASP A 152 -21.90 24.25 -1.48
C ASP A 152 -20.61 25.09 -1.28
N PRO A 153 -20.35 26.06 -2.18
CA PRO A 153 -19.16 26.89 -2.12
C PRO A 153 -19.06 27.77 -0.87
N ALA A 154 -20.20 28.14 -0.26
CA ALA A 154 -20.22 29.02 0.91
C ALA A 154 -19.70 28.29 2.15
N GLU A 155 -20.16 27.04 2.35
CA GLU A 155 -19.66 26.19 3.42
C GLU A 155 -18.20 25.77 3.19
N ALA A 156 -17.81 25.51 1.94
CA ALA A 156 -16.41 25.25 1.58
C ALA A 156 -15.49 26.43 1.97
N TRP A 157 -15.89 27.66 1.62
CA TRP A 157 -15.13 28.86 1.97
C TRP A 157 -15.00 29.04 3.48
N ARG A 158 -16.08 28.80 4.24
CA ARG A 158 -16.07 28.89 5.70
C ARG A 158 -15.04 27.94 6.33
N ARG A 159 -14.94 26.71 5.80
CA ARG A 159 -13.97 25.70 6.26
C ARG A 159 -12.54 25.99 5.80
N MET A 160 -12.36 26.53 4.59
CA MET A 160 -11.03 26.87 4.07
C MET A 160 -10.41 28.11 4.72
N LYS A 161 -11.24 29.06 5.17
CA LYS A 161 -10.78 30.34 5.74
C LYS A 161 -9.61 30.23 6.74
N PRO A 162 -9.67 29.39 7.80
CA PRO A 162 -8.54 29.26 8.74
C PRO A 162 -7.25 28.78 8.06
N THR A 163 -7.35 27.84 7.12
CA THR A 163 -6.21 27.32 6.38
C THR A 163 -5.60 28.39 5.47
N VAL A 164 -6.44 29.16 4.78
CA VAL A 164 -6.00 30.28 3.93
C VAL A 164 -5.31 31.36 4.77
N GLU A 165 -5.87 31.72 5.93
CA GLU A 165 -5.24 32.67 6.85
C GLU A 165 -3.88 32.18 7.36
N ALA A 166 -3.76 30.89 7.68
CA ALA A 166 -2.50 30.27 8.07
C ALA A 166 -1.47 30.31 6.92
N VAL A 167 -1.89 30.02 5.69
CA VAL A 167 -1.02 30.08 4.49
C VAL A 167 -0.57 31.52 4.22
N LEU A 168 -1.46 32.50 4.31
CA LEU A 168 -1.11 33.91 4.10
C LEU A 168 -0.12 34.41 5.15
N ARG A 169 -0.29 34.00 6.42
CA ARG A 169 0.68 34.29 7.48
C ARG A 169 2.01 33.59 7.24
N ALA A 170 2.00 32.33 6.83
CA ALA A 170 3.19 31.55 6.54
C ALA A 170 3.95 32.06 5.30
N ALA A 171 3.25 32.64 4.32
CA ALA A 171 3.82 33.31 3.16
C ALA A 171 4.34 34.73 3.49
N GLY A 172 3.95 35.28 4.64
CA GLY A 172 4.34 36.62 5.08
C GLY A 172 3.52 37.74 4.46
N GLU A 173 2.40 37.43 3.79
CA GLU A 173 1.47 38.42 3.20
C GLU A 173 0.60 39.12 4.26
N VAL A 174 0.46 38.50 5.43
CA VAL A 174 -0.16 39.11 6.61
C VAL A 174 0.94 39.47 7.60
N LEU A 175 0.92 40.70 8.12
CA LEU A 175 1.88 41.14 9.12
C LEU A 175 1.67 40.36 10.42
N PRO A 176 2.72 39.74 10.98
CA PRO A 176 2.68 39.21 12.34
C PRO A 176 2.50 40.34 13.37
N ASP A 177 1.95 40.02 14.54
CA ASP A 177 1.55 40.99 15.56
C ASP A 177 2.70 41.94 16.00
N ASP A 178 3.94 41.45 16.03
CA ASP A 178 5.11 42.25 16.40
C ASP A 178 5.43 43.33 15.37
N LEU A 179 5.36 42.99 14.08
CA LEU A 179 5.58 43.96 12.99
C LEU A 179 4.39 44.92 12.87
N TYR A 180 3.17 44.44 13.10
CA TYR A 180 1.98 45.28 13.14
C TYR A 180 2.10 46.36 14.23
N GLN A 181 2.52 46.01 15.43
CA GLN A 181 2.71 46.96 16.52
C GLN A 181 3.77 48.02 16.20
N ARG A 182 4.88 47.65 15.57
CA ARG A 182 5.94 48.59 15.17
C ARG A 182 5.49 49.57 14.09
N VAL A 183 4.65 49.12 13.17
CA VAL A 183 4.03 50.00 12.16
C VAL A 183 3.07 50.98 12.83
N GLN A 184 2.23 50.51 13.75
CA GLN A 184 1.31 51.37 14.52
C GLN A 184 2.04 52.40 15.37
N GLN A 185 3.22 52.06 15.90
CA GLN A 185 4.08 52.95 16.66
C GLN A 185 4.89 53.93 15.78
N GLY A 186 4.82 53.78 14.45
CA GLY A 186 5.57 54.61 13.49
C GLY A 186 7.06 54.28 13.42
N GLU A 187 7.51 53.19 14.04
CA GLU A 187 8.92 52.76 14.03
C GLU A 187 9.33 52.12 12.69
N LEU A 188 8.35 51.63 11.93
CA LEU A 188 8.56 50.96 10.66
C LEU A 188 7.47 51.33 9.66
N THR A 189 7.82 51.47 8.38
CA THR A 189 6.81 51.63 7.33
C THR A 189 6.12 50.31 7.05
N GLN A 190 4.86 50.35 6.58
CA GLN A 190 4.10 49.15 6.25
C GLN A 190 4.79 48.29 5.17
N GLU A 191 5.40 48.93 4.17
CA GLU A 191 6.15 48.26 3.11
C GLU A 191 7.38 47.52 3.65
N ALA A 192 8.17 48.19 4.51
CA ALA A 192 9.32 47.57 5.15
C ALA A 192 8.89 46.40 6.06
N ALA A 193 7.73 46.51 6.73
CA ALA A 193 7.22 45.46 7.60
C ALA A 193 6.81 44.22 6.78
N LEU A 194 6.21 44.41 5.61
CA LEU A 194 5.89 43.33 4.69
C LEU A 194 7.15 42.64 4.14
N GLU A 195 8.19 43.38 3.79
CA GLU A 195 9.46 42.79 3.34
C GLU A 195 10.13 41.95 4.44
N VAL A 196 10.14 42.46 5.68
CA VAL A 196 10.64 41.71 6.84
C VAL A 196 9.76 40.49 7.13
N SER A 197 8.44 40.60 6.96
CA SER A 197 7.51 39.48 7.10
C SER A 197 7.79 38.38 6.08
N ARG A 198 7.87 38.73 4.79
CA ARG A 198 8.16 37.80 3.69
C ARG A 198 9.53 37.14 3.82
N SER A 199 10.55 37.88 4.26
CA SER A 199 11.88 37.31 4.50
C SER A 199 11.89 36.32 5.67
N ARG A 200 11.21 36.64 6.79
CA ARG A 200 11.02 35.70 7.91
C ARG A 200 10.24 34.46 7.49
N ALA A 201 9.16 34.64 6.74
CA ALA A 201 8.37 33.56 6.16
C ALA A 201 9.22 32.63 5.28
N THR A 202 10.09 33.20 4.44
CA THR A 202 11.02 32.43 3.61
C THR A 202 11.93 31.56 4.46
N VAL A 203 12.56 32.13 5.51
CA VAL A 203 13.42 31.37 6.42
C VAL A 203 12.64 30.29 7.18
N ALA A 204 11.44 30.60 7.66
CA ALA A 204 10.57 29.64 8.34
C ALA A 204 10.19 28.47 7.41
N SER A 205 9.85 28.76 6.15
CA SER A 205 9.49 27.74 5.16
C SER A 205 10.65 26.78 4.86
N VAL A 206 11.90 27.27 4.84
CA VAL A 206 13.10 26.43 4.67
C VAL A 206 13.27 25.51 5.86
N ASN A 207 13.06 26.01 7.09
CA ASN A 207 13.17 25.19 8.30
C ASN A 207 12.10 24.09 8.33
N VAL A 208 10.85 24.41 7.97
CA VAL A 208 9.75 23.44 7.90
C VAL A 208 10.02 22.37 6.84
N ARG A 209 10.52 22.76 5.65
CA ARG A 209 10.92 21.80 4.62
C ARG A 209 12.02 20.86 5.11
N LYS A 210 13.01 21.39 5.81
CA LYS A 210 14.10 20.59 6.37
C LYS A 210 13.60 19.60 7.43
N SER A 211 12.77 20.01 8.38
CA SER A 211 12.20 19.09 9.38
C SER A 211 11.36 18.00 8.74
N PHE A 212 10.64 18.35 7.68
CA PHE A 212 9.83 17.42 6.92
C PHE A 212 10.66 16.38 6.14
N GLU A 213 11.76 16.82 5.51
CA GLU A 213 12.73 15.92 4.86
C GLU A 213 13.38 14.96 5.88
N GLU A 214 13.74 15.45 7.07
CA GLU A 214 14.29 14.64 8.16
C GLU A 214 13.31 13.55 8.63
N GLN A 215 12.04 13.92 8.88
CA GLN A 215 11.00 12.97 9.27
C GLN A 215 10.72 11.91 8.19
N ARG A 216 10.77 12.32 6.91
CA ARG A 216 10.64 11.39 5.77
C ARG A 216 11.80 10.41 5.72
N ALA A 217 13.03 10.89 5.90
CA ALA A 217 14.22 10.04 5.88
C ALA A 217 14.18 9.00 7.01
N GLU A 218 13.72 9.39 8.20
CA GLU A 218 13.54 8.46 9.32
C GLU A 218 12.48 7.39 9.03
N THR A 219 11.30 7.80 8.52
CA THR A 219 10.22 6.88 8.18
C THR A 219 10.64 5.91 7.08
N ALA A 220 11.35 6.38 6.05
CA ALA A 220 11.89 5.54 4.99
C ALA A 220 12.90 4.52 5.54
N ARG A 221 13.76 4.92 6.50
CA ARG A 221 14.72 4.03 7.14
C ARG A 221 14.04 2.95 7.98
N LEU A 222 12.98 3.28 8.71
CA LEU A 222 12.15 2.33 9.46
C LEU A 222 11.51 1.30 8.52
N ARG A 223 10.92 1.76 7.41
CA ARG A 223 10.33 0.87 6.37
C ARG A 223 11.38 -0.06 5.76
N GLN A 224 12.57 0.45 5.43
CA GLN A 224 13.65 -0.39 4.90
C GLN A 224 14.09 -1.48 5.90
N GLN A 225 14.10 -1.19 7.20
CA GLN A 225 14.42 -2.19 8.21
C GLN A 225 13.34 -3.27 8.31
N SER A 226 12.06 -2.89 8.33
CA SER A 226 10.96 -3.86 8.36
C SER A 226 10.89 -4.72 7.09
N ASP A 227 11.19 -4.12 5.93
CA ASP A 227 11.20 -4.83 4.65
C ASP A 227 12.37 -5.81 4.57
N ALA A 228 13.54 -5.43 5.10
CA ALA A 228 14.68 -6.33 5.20
C ALA A 228 14.38 -7.54 6.11
N GLU A 229 13.74 -7.31 7.26
CA GLU A 229 13.33 -8.40 8.16
C GLU A 229 12.33 -9.36 7.50
N THR A 230 11.34 -8.80 6.80
CA THR A 230 10.34 -9.57 6.06
C THR A 230 10.99 -10.34 4.91
N GLY A 231 11.92 -9.73 4.17
CA GLY A 231 12.68 -10.37 3.10
C GLY A 231 13.47 -11.59 3.60
N VAL A 232 14.13 -11.47 4.76
CA VAL A 232 14.86 -12.59 5.38
C VAL A 232 13.91 -13.72 5.80
N VAL A 233 12.68 -13.40 6.27
CA VAL A 233 11.66 -14.42 6.54
C VAL A 233 11.25 -15.15 5.27
N GLN A 234 11.00 -14.42 4.18
CA GLN A 234 10.60 -15.00 2.89
C GLN A 234 11.71 -15.89 2.31
N GLU A 235 12.96 -15.43 2.35
CA GLU A 235 14.11 -16.21 1.87
C GLU A 235 14.23 -17.57 2.60
N ARG A 236 13.98 -17.58 3.92
CA ARG A 236 13.97 -18.83 4.70
C ARG A 236 12.84 -19.76 4.29
N LEU A 237 11.65 -19.21 4.00
CA LEU A 237 10.50 -19.99 3.55
C LEU A 237 10.74 -20.61 2.17
N THR A 238 11.24 -19.83 1.21
CA THR A 238 11.55 -20.31 -0.15
C THR A 238 12.67 -21.35 -0.14
N THR A 239 13.67 -21.20 0.73
CA THR A 239 14.73 -22.20 0.91
C THR A 239 14.17 -23.52 1.45
N ALA A 240 13.23 -23.47 2.40
CA ALA A 240 12.60 -24.68 2.92
C ALA A 240 11.76 -25.39 1.86
N GLN A 241 10.95 -24.65 1.10
CA GLN A 241 10.13 -25.18 0.02
C GLN A 241 10.97 -25.83 -1.08
N SER A 242 11.98 -25.11 -1.60
CA SER A 242 12.86 -25.64 -2.65
C SER A 242 13.62 -26.89 -2.20
N TRP A 243 14.02 -26.97 -0.93
CA TRP A 243 14.63 -28.17 -0.38
C TRP A 243 13.65 -29.35 -0.31
N GLU A 244 12.40 -29.13 0.11
CA GLU A 244 11.38 -30.18 0.15
C GLU A 244 11.08 -30.73 -1.25
N ASP A 245 10.96 -29.85 -2.23
CA ASP A 245 10.70 -30.24 -3.62
C ASP A 245 11.88 -31.02 -4.23
N ASP A 246 13.12 -30.60 -3.97
CA ASP A 246 14.33 -31.34 -4.38
C ASP A 246 14.38 -32.74 -3.76
N ARG A 247 13.95 -32.88 -2.50
CA ARG A 247 13.94 -34.17 -1.80
C ARG A 247 12.81 -35.07 -2.26
N ARG A 248 11.61 -34.54 -2.48
CA ARG A 248 10.48 -35.29 -3.03
C ARG A 248 10.82 -35.86 -4.41
N ALA A 249 11.58 -35.12 -5.23
CA ALA A 249 12.04 -35.59 -6.53
C ALA A 249 13.10 -36.73 -6.45
N LYS A 250 13.94 -36.73 -5.40
CA LYS A 250 15.08 -37.67 -5.27
C LYS A 250 14.81 -38.88 -4.39
N ASP A 251 13.87 -38.80 -3.44
CA ASP A 251 13.52 -39.87 -2.51
C ASP A 251 12.04 -40.26 -2.69
N PRO A 252 11.74 -41.41 -3.34
CA PRO A 252 10.37 -41.89 -3.54
C PRO A 252 9.59 -42.14 -2.24
N ASN A 253 10.29 -42.33 -1.11
CA ASN A 253 9.67 -42.55 0.20
C ASN A 253 9.67 -41.28 1.07
N PHE A 254 9.98 -40.10 0.50
CA PHE A 254 10.12 -38.85 1.23
C PHE A 254 8.85 -38.48 2.01
N ASP A 255 7.68 -38.59 1.39
CA ASP A 255 6.41 -38.20 2.00
C ASP A 255 6.08 -39.03 3.25
N ALA A 256 6.50 -40.30 3.30
CA ALA A 256 6.36 -41.14 4.49
C ALA A 256 7.30 -40.72 5.63
N LYS A 257 8.47 -40.15 5.30
CA LYS A 257 9.48 -39.68 6.26
C LYS A 257 9.21 -38.27 6.76
N LEU A 258 8.45 -37.47 6.01
CA LEU A 258 8.18 -36.07 6.29
C LEU A 258 7.66 -35.81 7.73
N PRO A 259 6.71 -36.58 8.29
CA PRO A 259 6.25 -36.36 9.67
C PRO A 259 7.36 -36.54 10.71
N ASP A 260 8.30 -37.45 10.49
CA ASP A 260 9.41 -37.67 11.42
C ASP A 260 10.54 -36.65 11.25
N ILE A 261 10.74 -36.16 10.02
CA ILE A 261 11.64 -35.02 9.74
C ILE A 261 11.12 -33.78 10.46
N ILE A 262 9.81 -33.50 10.38
CA ILE A 262 9.16 -32.39 11.09
C ILE A 262 9.42 -32.46 12.61
N LYS A 263 9.24 -33.64 13.21
CA LYS A 263 9.48 -33.83 14.65
C LYS A 263 10.92 -33.54 15.03
N GLU A 264 11.87 -34.01 14.24
CA GLU A 264 13.30 -33.79 14.48
C GLU A 264 13.66 -32.30 14.33
N VAL A 265 13.10 -31.60 13.34
CA VAL A 265 13.28 -30.14 13.20
C VAL A 265 12.75 -29.40 14.43
N LYS A 266 11.53 -29.76 14.92
CA LYS A 266 10.99 -29.17 16.15
C LYS A 266 11.89 -29.44 17.36
N GLN A 267 12.44 -30.64 17.48
CA GLN A 267 13.37 -30.98 18.54
C GLN A 267 14.66 -30.15 18.46
N LEU A 268 15.23 -29.98 17.26
CA LEU A 268 16.40 -29.12 17.04
C LEU A 268 16.10 -27.66 17.43
N GLN A 269 14.92 -27.13 17.10
CA GLN A 269 14.53 -25.78 17.47
C GLN A 269 14.30 -25.62 18.99
N ALA A 270 13.75 -26.64 19.66
CA ALA A 270 13.59 -26.66 21.11
C ALA A 270 14.95 -26.68 21.84
N LEU A 271 15.96 -27.31 21.23
CA LEU A 271 17.35 -27.33 21.71
C LEU A 271 18.13 -26.04 21.39
N GLY A 272 17.47 -25.03 20.79
CA GLY A 272 18.08 -23.74 20.48
C GLY A 272 18.70 -23.64 19.08
N TYR A 273 18.60 -24.68 18.24
CA TYR A 273 19.06 -24.62 16.86
C TYR A 273 17.99 -23.93 15.98
N LYS A 274 17.97 -22.60 16.04
CA LYS A 274 17.07 -21.76 15.25
C LYS A 274 17.86 -21.09 14.11
N PRO A 275 17.54 -21.37 12.84
CA PRO A 275 18.31 -20.83 11.73
C PRO A 275 18.05 -19.33 11.57
N VAL A 276 19.13 -18.56 11.41
CA VAL A 276 19.07 -17.09 11.25
C VAL A 276 19.02 -16.70 9.77
N ASN A 277 19.58 -17.52 8.89
CA ASN A 277 19.68 -17.27 7.44
C ASN A 277 19.28 -18.53 6.64
N ALA A 278 19.18 -18.39 5.31
CA ALA A 278 18.85 -19.49 4.39
C ALA A 278 19.78 -20.71 4.53
N ALA A 279 21.09 -20.48 4.63
CA ALA A 279 22.07 -21.56 4.81
C ALA A 279 21.82 -22.39 6.08
N GLY A 280 21.46 -21.73 7.18
CA GLY A 280 21.09 -22.39 8.43
C GLY A 280 19.81 -23.23 8.29
N VAL A 281 18.82 -22.76 7.52
CA VAL A 281 17.60 -23.54 7.24
C VAL A 281 17.97 -24.83 6.50
N GLN A 282 18.79 -24.71 5.45
CA GLN A 282 19.21 -25.86 4.65
C GLN A 282 20.01 -26.88 5.49
N ASP A 283 20.93 -26.41 6.35
CA ASP A 283 21.67 -27.29 7.25
C ASP A 283 20.76 -28.00 8.26
N GLN A 284 19.83 -27.27 8.88
CA GLN A 284 18.84 -27.85 9.80
C GLN A 284 18.03 -28.96 9.14
N LEU A 285 17.52 -28.72 7.93
CA LEU A 285 16.74 -29.70 7.18
C LEU A 285 17.58 -30.91 6.77
N ASN A 286 18.81 -30.70 6.30
CA ASN A 286 19.73 -31.79 5.98
C ASN A 286 20.09 -32.63 7.20
N ARG A 287 20.29 -32.01 8.37
CA ARG A 287 20.58 -32.70 9.62
C ARG A 287 19.41 -33.55 10.09
N ALA A 288 18.20 -32.99 10.07
CA ALA A 288 16.98 -33.72 10.40
C ALA A 288 16.76 -34.91 9.45
N TYR A 289 16.91 -34.69 8.14
CA TYR A 289 16.80 -35.74 7.13
C TYR A 289 17.80 -36.88 7.33
N ARG A 290 19.08 -36.55 7.61
CA ARG A 290 20.12 -37.55 7.92
C ARG A 290 19.80 -38.34 9.19
N ALA A 291 19.33 -37.67 10.25
CA ALA A 291 18.97 -38.33 11.51
C ALA A 291 17.81 -39.32 11.32
N VAL A 292 16.76 -38.93 10.58
CA VAL A 292 15.62 -39.81 10.28
C VAL A 292 16.06 -40.98 9.41
N ASN A 293 16.84 -40.76 8.35
CA ASN A 293 17.34 -41.84 7.51
C ASN A 293 18.25 -42.81 8.28
N ALA A 294 19.11 -42.32 9.18
CA ALA A 294 19.96 -43.16 10.02
C ALA A 294 19.14 -44.05 10.98
N ARG A 295 17.98 -43.57 11.46
CA ARG A 295 17.05 -44.37 12.29
C ARG A 295 16.30 -45.43 11.47
N LEU A 296 16.02 -45.13 10.20
CA LEU A 296 15.30 -46.02 9.28
C LEU A 296 16.19 -47.05 8.59
N GLN A 297 17.51 -46.84 8.54
CA GLN A 297 18.41 -47.89 8.07
C GLN A 297 18.30 -49.10 8.99
N PRO A 298 18.09 -50.32 8.45
CA PRO A 298 18.10 -51.52 9.24
C PRO A 298 19.47 -51.59 9.90
N ARG A 299 19.46 -51.47 11.23
CA ARG A 299 20.65 -51.55 12.05
C ARG A 299 21.20 -52.96 11.85
N THR A 300 22.16 -53.13 10.95
CA THR A 300 22.93 -54.35 10.74
C THR A 300 23.89 -54.55 11.92
N ALA A 301 23.37 -54.43 13.15
CA ALA A 301 23.99 -55.05 14.28
C ALA A 301 23.78 -56.55 14.08
N ALA A 302 24.88 -57.28 13.84
CA ALA A 302 24.91 -58.71 13.98
C ALA A 302 24.36 -59.06 15.37
N ALA A 303 23.08 -59.44 15.42
CA ALA A 303 22.48 -59.94 16.63
C ALA A 303 23.06 -61.34 16.87
N PRO A 304 23.62 -61.66 18.05
CA PRO A 304 23.88 -63.05 18.39
C PRO A 304 22.53 -63.78 18.33
N GLY A 305 22.47 -64.85 17.54
CA GLY A 305 21.24 -65.59 17.25
C GLY A 305 20.48 -65.91 18.53
N ARG A 306 19.25 -65.42 18.63
CA ARG A 306 18.33 -65.82 19.70
C ARG A 306 17.91 -67.27 19.44
N PRO A 307 17.96 -68.18 20.43
CA PRO A 307 17.40 -69.51 20.24
C PRO A 307 15.89 -69.42 20.03
N ALA A 308 15.37 -70.28 19.14
CA ALA A 308 13.98 -70.32 18.73
C ALA A 308 13.04 -70.52 19.94
N LEU A 309 12.12 -69.58 20.13
CA LEU A 309 11.00 -69.71 21.06
C LEU A 309 9.82 -70.36 20.32
N ALA A 310 9.20 -71.36 20.94
CA ALA A 310 8.06 -72.10 20.42
C ALA A 310 6.80 -71.19 20.29
N PRO A 311 5.91 -71.43 19.31
CA PRO A 311 4.76 -70.58 19.06
C PRO A 311 3.68 -70.77 20.13
N VAL A 312 3.27 -69.68 20.77
CA VAL A 312 2.05 -69.59 21.58
C VAL A 312 0.90 -69.17 20.65
N ASN A 313 -0.09 -70.06 20.51
CA ASN A 313 -1.34 -69.81 19.82
C ASN A 313 -2.28 -68.96 20.69
N GLY A 314 -2.86 -67.91 20.08
CA GLY A 314 -4.13 -67.33 20.52
C GLY A 314 -4.05 -65.93 21.12
N GLY A 315 -4.45 -64.91 20.34
CA GLY A 315 -4.74 -63.56 20.84
C GLY A 315 -5.27 -62.64 19.75
N GLN A 316 -6.55 -62.25 19.85
CA GLN A 316 -7.24 -61.33 18.93
C GLN A 316 -6.54 -59.96 18.84
N ILE A 317 -6.40 -59.45 17.62
CA ILE A 317 -5.88 -58.10 17.33
C ILE A 317 -7.07 -57.13 17.28
N SER A 318 -7.10 -56.17 18.21
CA SER A 318 -8.03 -55.03 18.18
C SER A 318 -7.54 -53.96 17.19
N GLY A 319 -8.48 -53.38 16.45
CA GLY A 319 -8.25 -52.51 15.30
C GLY A 319 -7.52 -51.20 15.60
N ASN A 320 -6.69 -50.78 14.64
CA ASN A 320 -5.89 -49.56 14.70
C ASN A 320 -6.66 -48.40 14.04
N THR A 321 -7.08 -47.40 14.81
CA THR A 321 -7.65 -46.16 14.28
C THR A 321 -6.53 -45.20 13.86
N ARG A 322 -6.51 -44.84 12.57
CA ARG A 322 -5.59 -43.85 11.98
C ARG A 322 -6.03 -42.43 12.39
N PRO A 323 -5.19 -41.61 13.06
CA PRO A 323 -5.48 -40.20 13.22
C PRO A 323 -5.26 -39.43 11.90
N ALA A 324 -6.00 -38.33 11.76
CA ALA A 324 -6.13 -37.48 10.58
C ALA A 324 -4.79 -36.93 10.04
N ALA A 325 -4.81 -36.55 8.76
CA ALA A 325 -3.66 -36.09 7.98
C ALA A 325 -2.79 -35.05 8.71
N PRO A 326 -1.45 -35.20 8.72
CA PRO A 326 -0.57 -34.26 9.40
C PRO A 326 -0.53 -32.92 8.65
N ALA A 327 -0.58 -31.83 9.41
CA ALA A 327 -0.40 -30.48 8.90
C ALA A 327 1.00 -30.32 8.27
N SER A 328 1.07 -29.63 7.12
CA SER A 328 2.31 -29.33 6.40
C SER A 328 3.34 -28.62 7.29
N THR A 329 4.63 -28.87 7.04
CA THR A 329 5.79 -28.10 7.58
C THR A 329 5.55 -26.60 7.60
N MET A 330 4.90 -26.08 6.55
CA MET A 330 4.48 -24.69 6.38
C MET A 330 3.63 -24.17 7.54
N SER A 331 2.69 -24.97 8.05
CA SER A 331 1.76 -24.58 9.13
C SER A 331 2.47 -24.35 10.47
N ILE A 332 3.57 -25.07 10.71
CA ILE A 332 4.35 -24.98 11.95
C ILE A 332 5.23 -23.73 11.93
N ILE A 333 5.84 -23.44 10.77
CA ILE A 333 6.67 -22.24 10.57
C ILE A 333 5.80 -20.99 10.71
N GLN A 334 4.58 -21.00 10.14
CA GLN A 334 3.63 -19.91 10.27
C GLN A 334 3.14 -19.72 11.72
N ALA A 335 2.83 -20.80 12.44
CA ALA A 335 2.37 -20.72 13.83
C ALA A 335 3.44 -20.16 14.79
N GLU A 336 4.73 -20.40 14.52
CA GLU A 336 5.83 -19.85 15.32
C GLU A 336 6.21 -18.42 14.92
N LEU A 337 6.03 -18.04 13.66
CA LEU A 337 6.18 -16.64 13.21
C LEU A 337 5.09 -15.74 13.82
N ALA A 338 3.85 -16.22 13.90
CA ALA A 338 2.75 -15.48 14.51
C ALA A 338 2.95 -15.20 16.01
N LYS A 339 3.62 -16.11 16.75
CA LYS A 339 3.96 -15.92 18.17
C LYS A 339 5.07 -14.89 18.43
N ARG A 340 5.83 -14.51 17.40
CA ARG A 340 6.89 -13.48 17.52
C ARG A 340 6.40 -12.08 17.17
N ALA A 341 5.26 -11.97 16.51
CA ALA A 341 4.69 -10.71 16.04
C ALA A 341 3.69 -10.08 17.04
N GLY A 342 3.48 -10.71 18.19
CA GLY A 342 2.79 -10.15 19.37
C GLY A 342 3.73 -10.14 20.56
#